data_AF-A0A4P5VS64-F1
#
_entry.id   AF-A0A4P5VS64-F1
#
_cell.length_a   1.000
_cell.length_b   1.000
_cell.length_c   1.000
_cell.angle_alpha   90.00
_cell.angle_beta   90.00
_cell.angle_gamma   90.00
#
_symmetry.space_group_name_H-M   'P 1'
#
loop_
_entity.id
_entity.type
_entity.pdbx_description
1 polymer ?
#
loop_
_entity_poly.entity_id
_entity_poly.type
_entity_poly.pdbx_seq_one_letter_code
_entity_poly.pdbx_strand_id
1 'polypeptide(L)' 'MDPVIAPRSHSARLDAINLMLRDLHTRHDEIRHRAAFRDCTSELLTLQQELVEYLLTKKHGLLGTDPAVNEADRNYNSFT' A
#
# COMPACT_ATOMS: atom_id res chain seq x y z
N MET A 1 31.92 4.93 11.12
CA MET A 1 30.86 4.94 10.08
C MET A 1 30.04 3.70 10.29
N ASP A 2 29.12 3.74 11.26
CA ASP A 2 28.16 2.66 11.48
C ASP A 2 27.08 2.72 10.40
N PRO A 3 26.72 1.61 9.74
CA PRO A 3 25.61 1.62 8.81
C PRO A 3 24.33 1.83 9.61
N VAL A 4 23.57 2.87 9.24
CA VAL A 4 22.20 3.07 9.70
C VAL A 4 21.39 1.85 9.24
N ILE A 5 21.21 0.88 10.13
CA ILE A 5 20.32 -0.25 9.91
C ILE A 5 18.91 0.30 10.03
N ALA A 6 18.34 0.76 8.91
CA ALA A 6 16.91 0.97 8.81
C ALA A 6 16.20 -0.33 9.26
N PRO A 7 15.11 -0.24 10.03
CA PRO A 7 14.48 -1.42 10.60
C PRO A 7 13.98 -2.33 9.47
N ARG A 8 14.60 -3.51 9.31
CA ARG A 8 14.23 -4.55 8.33
C ARG A 8 12.74 -4.92 8.33
N SER A 9 12.03 -4.63 9.42
CA SER A 9 10.58 -4.83 9.54
C SER A 9 9.75 -3.90 8.65
N HIS A 10 10.23 -2.69 8.36
CA HIS A 10 9.55 -1.76 7.44
C HIS A 10 9.64 -2.25 5.99
N SER A 11 10.80 -2.76 5.57
CA SER A 11 10.97 -3.27 4.21
C SER A 11 10.16 -4.55 3.99
N ALA A 12 10.21 -5.51 4.93
CA ALA A 12 9.45 -6.76 4.79
C ALA A 12 7.94 -6.54 4.71
N ARG A 13 7.41 -5.57 5.48
CA ARG A 13 5.99 -5.19 5.40
C ARG A 13 5.64 -4.51 4.08
N LEU A 14 6.52 -3.65 3.57
CA LEU A 14 6.34 -2.98 2.28
C LEU A 14 6.39 -3.99 1.11
N ASP A 15 7.30 -4.95 1.16
CA ASP A 15 7.41 -6.04 0.20
C ASP A 15 6.13 -6.90 0.21
N ALA A 16 5.62 -7.26 1.39
CA ALA A 16 4.35 -7.97 1.51
C ALA A 16 3.17 -7.19 0.91
N ILE A 17 3.10 -5.87 1.13
CA ILE A 17 2.07 -5.02 0.52
C ILE A 17 2.18 -5.01 -1.00
N ASN A 18 3.40 -4.89 -1.54
CA ASN A 18 3.62 -4.92 -2.99
C ASN A 18 3.22 -6.26 -3.61
N LEU A 19 3.50 -7.38 -2.93
CA LEU A 19 3.07 -8.71 -3.36
C LEU A 19 1.54 -8.82 -3.38
N MET A 20 0.86 -8.33 -2.34
CA MET A 20 -0.61 -8.34 -2.28
C MET A 20 -1.26 -7.46 -3.35
N LEU A 21 -0.71 -6.27 -3.61
CA LEU A 21 -1.21 -5.40 -4.69
C LEU A 21 -1.05 -6.07 -6.06
N ARG A 22 0.06 -6.77 -6.29
CA ARG A 22 0.29 -7.52 -7.53
C ARG A 22 -0.69 -8.68 -7.69
N ASP A 23 -0.96 -9.40 -6.61
CA ASP A 23 -1.93 -10.49 -6.61
C ASP A 23 -3.36 -9.99 -6.87
N LEU A 24 -3.76 -8.89 -6.22
CA LEU A 24 -5.06 -8.26 -6.45
C LEU A 24 -5.25 -7.76 -7.89
N HIS A 25 -4.20 -7.28 -8.56
CA HIS A 25 -4.29 -6.89 -9.97
C HIS A 25 -4.21 -8.08 -10.94
N THR A 26 -3.87 -9.27 -10.44
CA THR A 26 -3.83 -10.46 -11.28
C THR A 26 -5.24 -10.89 -11.64
N ARG A 27 -5.41 -11.31 -12.88
CA ARG A 27 -6.68 -11.82 -13.38
C ARG A 27 -6.92 -13.24 -12.84
N HIS A 28 -7.64 -13.34 -11.73
CA HIS A 28 -8.04 -14.63 -11.14
C HIS A 28 -9.33 -15.15 -11.79
N ASP A 29 -9.20 -15.81 -12.95
CA ASP A 29 -10.35 -16.29 -13.74
C ASP A 29 -11.25 -17.25 -12.96
N GLU A 30 -10.70 -18.10 -12.08
CA GLU A 30 -11.51 -18.98 -11.24
C GLU A 30 -12.47 -18.24 -10.30
N ILE A 31 -11.98 -17.19 -9.62
CA ILE A 31 -12.78 -16.40 -8.69
C ILE A 31 -13.83 -15.61 -9.46
N ARG A 32 -13.45 -15.04 -10.61
CA ARG A 32 -14.38 -14.31 -11.50
C ARG A 32 -15.48 -15.21 -12.04
N HIS A 33 -15.15 -16.44 -12.46
CA HIS A 33 -16.15 -17.42 -12.89
C HIS A 33 -17.13 -17.78 -11.75
N ARG A 34 -16.62 -18.00 -10.53
CA ARG A 34 -17.48 -18.27 -9.37
C ARG A 34 -18.37 -17.08 -9.01
N ALA A 35 -17.86 -15.86 -9.12
CA ALA A 35 -18.64 -14.66 -8.86
C ALA A 35 -19.70 -14.40 -9.93
N ALA A 36 -19.38 -14.66 -11.20
CA ALA A 36 -20.35 -14.62 -12.28
C ALA A 36 -21.46 -15.67 -12.09
N PHE A 37 -21.12 -16.87 -11.66
CA PHE A 37 -22.10 -17.93 -11.38
C PHE A 37 -23.02 -17.60 -10.20
N ARG A 38 -22.57 -16.77 -9.26
CA ARG A 38 -23.33 -16.35 -8.06
C ARG A 38 -23.95 -14.96 -8.21
N ASP A 39 -23.88 -14.37 -9.40
CA ASP A 39 -24.31 -13.00 -9.70
C ASP A 39 -23.70 -11.92 -8.77
N CYS A 40 -22.51 -12.17 -8.21
CA CYS A 40 -21.82 -11.25 -7.29
C CYS A 40 -20.56 -10.62 -7.91
N THR A 41 -20.52 -10.49 -9.24
CA THR A 41 -19.34 -9.95 -9.96
C THR A 41 -19.09 -8.49 -9.63
N SER A 42 -20.15 -7.70 -9.47
CA SER A 42 -20.04 -6.27 -9.15
C SER A 42 -19.44 -6.07 -7.76
N GLU A 43 -19.96 -6.82 -6.78
CA GLU A 43 -19.52 -6.81 -5.40
C GLU A 43 -18.06 -7.26 -5.28
N LEU A 44 -17.66 -8.27 -6.06
CA LEU A 44 -16.27 -8.71 -6.12
C LEU A 44 -15.34 -7.59 -6.61
N LEU A 45 -15.72 -6.88 -7.67
CA LEU A 45 -14.92 -5.78 -8.22
C LEU A 45 -14.83 -4.60 -7.25
N THR A 46 -15.94 -4.25 -6.60
CA THR A 46 -15.97 -3.21 -5.57
C THR A 46 -15.02 -3.56 -4.42
N LEU A 47 -15.12 -4.79 -3.87
CA LEU A 47 -14.23 -5.25 -2.80
C LEU A 47 -12.77 -5.29 -3.22
N GLN A 48 -12.48 -5.70 -4.45
CA GLN A 48 -11.13 -5.69 -4.99
C GLN A 48 -10.55 -4.27 -5.01
N GLN A 49 -11.37 -3.28 -5.43
CA GLN A 49 -10.95 -1.89 -5.49
C GLN A 49 -10.73 -1.28 -4.10
N GLU A 50 -11.62 -1.56 -3.14
CA GLU A 50 -11.45 -1.15 -1.73
C GLU A 50 -10.17 -1.73 -1.11
N LEU A 51 -9.86 -3.00 -1.38
CA LEU A 51 -8.64 -3.65 -0.89
C LEU A 51 -7.37 -3.03 -1.49
N VAL A 52 -7.40 -2.68 -2.78
CA VAL A 52 -6.28 -1.99 -3.44
C VAL A 52 -6.05 -0.61 -2.81
N GLU A 53 -7.10 0.18 -2.60
CA GLU A 53 -7.01 1.51 -1.98
C GLU A 53 -6.48 1.42 -0.54
N TYR A 54 -6.98 0.47 0.24
CA TYR A 54 -6.52 0.21 1.60
C TYR A 54 -5.02 -0.10 1.64
N LEU A 55 -4.55 -0.98 0.76
CA LEU A 55 -3.14 -1.37 0.70
C LEU A 55 -2.25 -0.23 0.20
N LEU A 56 -2.72 0.58 -0.74
CA LEU A 56 -2.01 1.79 -1.19
C LEU A 56 -1.86 2.80 -0.06
N THR A 57 -2.94 3.10 0.66
CA THR A 57 -2.92 3.99 1.83
C THR A 57 -1.92 3.50 2.87
N LYS A 58 -1.93 2.21 3.17
CA LYS A 58 -0.99 1.57 4.10
C LYS A 58 0.45 1.66 3.61
N LYS A 59 0.69 1.53 2.30
CA LYS A 59 2.01 1.72 1.68
C LYS A 59 2.50 3.15 1.84
N HIS A 60 1.65 4.15 1.59
CA HIS A 60 1.98 5.56 1.73
C HIS A 60 2.36 5.93 3.17
N GLY A 61 1.61 5.44 4.16
CA GLY A 61 1.95 5.64 5.57
C GLY A 61 3.30 5.02 5.97
N LEU A 62 3.68 3.89 5.37
CA LEU A 62 4.98 3.25 5.62
C LEU A 62 6.15 3.93 4.92
N LEU A 63 5.89 4.62 3.79
CA LEU A 63 6.89 5.37 3.04
C LEU A 63 7.12 6.77 3.63
N GLY A 64 6.43 7.15 4.71
CA GLY A 64 6.60 8.46 5.36
C GLY A 64 6.23 9.64 4.47
N THR A 65 5.40 9.42 3.44
CA THR A 65 4.85 10.50 2.62
C THR A 65 3.63 11.11 3.33
N ASP A 66 3.81 11.51 4.58
CA ASP A 66 2.94 12.48 5.23
C ASP A 66 3.37 13.86 4.71
N PRO A 67 2.57 14.53 3.84
CA PRO A 67 2.91 15.87 3.41
C PRO A 67 2.95 16.87 4.57
N ALA A 68 2.36 16.54 5.72
CA ALA A 68 2.26 17.42 6.89
C ALA A 68 3.53 17.50 7.76
N VAL A 69 4.41 16.48 7.74
CA VAL A 69 5.58 16.44 8.65
C VAL A 69 6.82 17.07 8.03
N ASN A 70 6.89 17.17 6.70
CA ASN A 70 8.08 17.67 6.00
C ASN A 70 8.23 19.21 5.99
N GLU A 71 7.20 19.98 6.35
CA GLU A 71 7.30 21.45 6.48
C GLU A 71 7.88 21.90 7.82
N ALA A 72 7.61 21.17 8.90
CA ALA A 72 8.06 21.56 10.24
C ALA A 72 9.58 21.50 10.40
N ASP A 73 10.24 20.55 9.72
CA ASP A 73 11.69 20.34 9.81
C ASP A 73 12.50 21.31 8.93
N ARG A 74 11.91 21.79 7.81
CA ARG A 74 12.58 22.77 6.92
C ARG A 74 12.62 24.18 7.50
N ASN A 75 11.64 24.53 8.33
CA ASN A 75 11.51 25.88 8.89
C ASN A 75 12.45 26.14 10.09
N TYR A 76 13.05 25.11 10.69
CA TYR A 76 13.96 25.30 11.83
C TYR A 76 15.39 25.72 11.41
N ASN A 77 15.75 25.55 10.13
CA ASN A 77 17.10 25.81 9.61
C ASN A 77 17.25 27.15 8.86
N SER A 78 16.33 28.12 9.04
CA SER A 78 16.41 29.43 8.34
C SER A 78 16.94 30.60 9.18
N PHE A 79 17.59 30.35 10.32
CA PHE A 79 18.19 31.42 11.13
C PHE A 79 19.67 31.13 11.43
N THR A 80 20.54 31.46 10.47
CA THR A 80 21.89 32.01 10.69
C THR A 80 22.31 32.83 9.47
#